data_AF-A0A4V2JA94-F1
#
_entry.id   AF-A0A4V2JA94-F1
#
_cell.length_a   1.000
_cell.length_b   1.000
_cell.length_c   1.000
_cell.angle_alpha   90.00
_cell.angle_beta   90.00
_cell.angle_gamma   90.00
#
_symmetry.space_group_name_H-M   'P 1'
#
loop_
_entity.id
_entity.type
_entity.pdbx_description
1 polymer ?
#
loop_
_entity_poly.entity_id
_entity_poly.type
_entity_poly.pdbx_seq_one_letter_code
_entity_poly.pdbx_strand_id
1 'polypeptide(L)'
;MAEFLTTNGTSYHIEKIITGANKKLILVSPYLQISKTFYERLLDASKRNVSIKIIYGKDELKPNEKNSLAELKNLELLYFENLHAKCYFNEQEMVITSMNMYEFSEKNNREMGVFVTRNNDKNLFDNAVNETLSIIQSSEIIQLSKTKRKLFQPKTKNSNGINKKAKPKRGYCIRCEERIEYDVEKPYCWDCFATWSQFENPEYEENVCHSCGEFESTSMIKPECYECYKENK
;
A
#
# COMPACT_ATOMS: atom_id res chain seq x y z
N MET A 1 -6.36 30.20 -11.80
CA MET A 1 -5.10 30.79 -11.37
C MET A 1 -4.63 29.94 -10.22
N ALA A 2 -3.34 29.66 -10.16
CA ALA A 2 -2.76 28.83 -9.12
C ALA A 2 -3.16 29.32 -7.71
N GLU A 3 -3.47 28.36 -6.82
CA GLU A 3 -3.96 28.63 -5.48
C GLU A 3 -3.04 28.01 -4.44
N PHE A 4 -2.68 28.77 -3.40
CA PHE A 4 -1.88 28.27 -2.29
C PHE A 4 -2.72 27.38 -1.37
N LEU A 5 -2.17 26.24 -0.98
CA LEU A 5 -2.80 25.26 -0.10
C LEU A 5 -2.03 25.12 1.21
N THR A 6 -2.77 25.04 2.32
CA THR A 6 -2.27 24.57 3.61
C THR A 6 -2.27 23.03 3.66
N THR A 7 -1.80 22.42 4.76
CA THR A 7 -1.84 20.95 4.96
C THR A 7 -3.22 20.35 4.60
N ASN A 8 -4.29 20.84 5.20
CA ASN A 8 -5.64 20.28 5.01
C ASN A 8 -6.14 20.54 3.58
N GLY A 9 -5.86 21.71 3.01
CA GLY A 9 -6.20 22.01 1.62
C GLY A 9 -5.48 21.07 0.66
N THR A 10 -4.21 20.77 0.92
CA THR A 10 -3.41 19.84 0.12
C THR A 10 -4.00 18.45 0.14
N SER A 11 -4.28 17.89 1.33
CA SER A 11 -4.90 16.57 1.48
C SER A 11 -6.24 16.49 0.75
N TYR A 12 -7.10 17.50 0.95
CA TYR A 12 -8.39 17.63 0.27
C TYR A 12 -8.24 17.60 -1.26
N HIS A 13 -7.35 18.42 -1.82
CA HIS A 13 -7.17 18.47 -3.27
C HIS A 13 -6.55 17.19 -3.84
N ILE A 14 -5.68 16.50 -3.10
CA ILE A 14 -5.18 15.18 -3.51
C ILE A 14 -6.34 14.18 -3.60
N GLU A 15 -7.23 14.12 -2.60
CA GLU A 15 -8.42 13.26 -2.66
C GLU A 15 -9.33 13.63 -3.85
N LYS A 16 -9.55 14.93 -4.09
CA LYS A 16 -10.34 15.43 -5.22
C LYS A 16 -9.74 15.05 -6.57
N ILE A 17 -8.43 15.11 -6.70
CA ILE A 17 -7.72 14.71 -7.93
C ILE A 17 -7.94 13.22 -8.21
N ILE A 18 -7.81 12.36 -7.19
CA ILE A 18 -7.99 10.90 -7.34
C ILE A 18 -9.45 10.60 -7.69
N THR A 19 -10.40 11.18 -6.97
CA THR A 19 -11.85 10.96 -7.19
C THR A 19 -12.35 11.56 -8.50
N GLY A 20 -11.80 12.69 -8.93
CA GLY A 20 -12.17 13.40 -10.15
C GLY A 20 -11.50 12.87 -11.44
N ALA A 21 -10.48 12.01 -11.35
CA ALA A 21 -9.80 11.47 -12.53
C ALA A 21 -10.76 10.62 -13.38
N ASN A 22 -10.85 10.85 -14.70
CA ASN A 22 -11.71 10.06 -15.60
C ASN A 22 -10.92 9.19 -16.57
N LYS A 23 -9.76 9.67 -17.03
CA LYS A 23 -8.94 8.93 -18.00
C LYS A 23 -7.58 8.58 -17.45
N LYS A 24 -6.96 9.52 -16.73
CA LYS A 24 -5.56 9.40 -16.32
C LYS A 24 -5.38 9.93 -14.89
N LEU A 25 -4.59 9.22 -14.11
CA LEU A 25 -4.14 9.64 -12.79
C LEU A 25 -2.65 9.36 -12.67
N ILE A 26 -1.88 10.36 -12.26
CA ILE A 26 -0.43 10.24 -12.05
C ILE A 26 -0.13 10.70 -10.64
N LEU A 27 0.58 9.86 -9.90
CA LEU A 27 1.01 10.13 -8.54
C LEU A 27 2.53 10.01 -8.49
N VAL A 28 3.20 11.12 -8.22
CA VAL A 28 4.65 11.20 -8.08
C VAL A 28 4.94 11.49 -6.61
N SER A 29 5.57 10.56 -5.91
CA SER A 29 5.99 10.75 -4.52
C SER A 29 7.18 9.85 -4.21
N PRO A 30 8.27 10.34 -3.58
CA PRO A 30 9.42 9.51 -3.25
C PRO A 30 9.07 8.31 -2.36
N TYR A 31 8.08 8.49 -1.47
CA TYR A 31 7.62 7.50 -0.50
C TYR A 31 6.19 7.03 -0.85
N LEU A 32 5.95 5.72 -0.79
CA LEU A 32 4.70 5.03 -1.13
C LEU A 32 3.97 4.49 0.09
N GLN A 33 3.75 5.34 1.07
CA GLN A 33 2.94 5.01 2.24
C GLN A 33 1.51 5.53 2.02
N ILE A 34 0.73 4.85 1.19
CA ILE A 34 -0.62 5.30 0.81
C ILE A 34 -1.58 5.13 1.99
N SER A 35 -2.28 6.19 2.40
CA SER A 35 -3.32 6.11 3.43
C SER A 35 -4.48 5.19 3.02
N LYS A 36 -5.20 4.64 4.00
CA LYS A 36 -6.39 3.81 3.73
C LYS A 36 -7.41 4.55 2.85
N THR A 37 -7.67 5.82 3.17
CA THR A 37 -8.59 6.66 2.39
C THR A 37 -8.15 6.80 0.94
N PHE A 38 -6.88 7.13 0.68
CA PHE A 38 -6.39 7.27 -0.69
C PHE A 38 -6.38 5.94 -1.43
N TYR A 39 -6.09 4.83 -0.75
CA TYR A 39 -6.17 3.51 -1.35
C TYR A 39 -7.61 3.16 -1.80
N GLU A 40 -8.61 3.42 -0.96
CA GLU A 40 -10.02 3.24 -1.32
C GLU A 40 -10.41 4.10 -2.54
N ARG A 41 -9.93 5.35 -2.60
CA ARG A 41 -10.15 6.21 -3.79
C ARG A 41 -9.46 5.68 -5.05
N LEU A 42 -8.26 5.11 -4.91
CA LEU A 42 -7.54 4.47 -6.01
C LEU A 42 -8.27 3.22 -6.51
N LEU A 43 -8.84 2.41 -5.62
CA LEU A 43 -9.69 1.27 -5.99
C LEU A 43 -10.89 1.73 -6.82
N ASP A 44 -11.58 2.79 -6.40
CA ASP A 44 -12.72 3.32 -7.12
C ASP A 44 -12.31 3.92 -8.49
N ALA A 45 -11.17 4.60 -8.58
CA ALA A 45 -10.60 5.04 -9.86
C ALA A 45 -10.27 3.83 -10.77
N SER A 46 -9.67 2.78 -10.22
CA SER A 46 -9.35 1.56 -10.98
C SER A 46 -10.61 0.85 -11.48
N LYS A 47 -11.70 0.81 -10.69
CA LYS A 47 -13.00 0.26 -11.11
C LYS A 47 -13.61 1.05 -12.28
N ARG A 48 -13.35 2.35 -12.35
CA ARG A 48 -13.75 3.23 -13.46
C ARG A 48 -12.83 3.14 -14.68
N ASN A 49 -11.87 2.21 -14.70
CA ASN A 49 -10.87 2.06 -15.76
C ASN A 49 -10.00 3.31 -15.99
N VAL A 50 -9.77 4.11 -14.95
CA VAL A 50 -8.76 5.16 -15.00
C VAL A 50 -7.37 4.53 -15.15
N SER A 51 -6.55 5.04 -16.07
CA SER A 51 -5.14 4.64 -16.18
C SER A 51 -4.35 5.31 -15.06
N ILE A 52 -3.84 4.51 -14.12
CA ILE A 52 -3.12 5.00 -12.94
C ILE A 52 -1.63 4.75 -13.15
N LYS A 53 -0.81 5.78 -12.93
CA LYS A 53 0.65 5.64 -12.85
C LYS A 53 1.15 6.14 -11.50
N ILE A 54 1.92 5.31 -10.81
CA ILE A 54 2.55 5.68 -9.55
C ILE A 54 4.06 5.64 -9.74
N ILE A 55 4.73 6.75 -9.45
CA ILE A 55 6.19 6.89 -9.53
C ILE A 55 6.74 7.08 -8.12
N TYR A 56 7.71 6.25 -7.73
CA TYR A 56 8.39 6.31 -6.43
C TYR A 56 9.90 6.18 -6.54
N GLY A 57 10.64 6.45 -5.46
CA GLY A 57 12.11 6.43 -5.54
C GLY A 57 12.90 6.12 -4.29
N LYS A 58 12.27 6.07 -3.10
CA LYS A 58 13.01 5.86 -1.83
C LYS A 58 12.53 4.70 -0.97
N ASP A 59 11.30 4.21 -1.15
CA ASP A 59 10.79 3.10 -0.35
C ASP A 59 11.07 1.73 -0.96
N GLU A 60 11.57 0.80 -0.16
CA GLU A 60 11.37 -0.62 -0.44
C GLU A 60 9.91 -0.96 -0.17
N LEU A 61 9.12 -1.08 -1.24
CA LEU A 61 7.71 -1.48 -1.13
C LEU A 61 7.59 -2.80 -0.36
N LYS A 62 6.88 -2.75 0.77
CA LYS A 62 6.63 -3.94 1.59
C LYS A 62 5.81 -4.94 0.77
N PRO A 63 5.95 -6.26 1.00
CA PRO A 63 5.18 -7.28 0.27
C PRO A 63 3.67 -7.00 0.24
N ASN A 64 3.12 -6.47 1.32
CA ASN A 64 1.69 -6.16 1.43
C ASN A 64 1.29 -4.97 0.57
N GLU A 65 2.09 -3.90 0.55
CA GLU A 65 1.85 -2.74 -0.32
C GLU A 65 1.90 -3.15 -1.79
N LYS A 66 2.85 -4.02 -2.17
CA LYS A 66 2.89 -4.59 -3.53
C LYS A 66 1.63 -5.38 -3.86
N ASN A 67 1.13 -6.20 -2.92
CA ASN A 67 -0.07 -7.00 -3.13
C ASN A 67 -1.33 -6.13 -3.28
N SER A 68 -1.50 -5.12 -2.43
CA SER A 68 -2.60 -4.15 -2.50
C SER A 68 -2.56 -3.38 -3.83
N LEU A 69 -1.39 -2.85 -4.21
CA LEU A 69 -1.23 -2.19 -5.51
C LEU A 69 -1.52 -3.13 -6.68
N ALA A 70 -1.21 -4.43 -6.57
CA ALA A 70 -1.53 -5.42 -7.58
C ALA A 70 -3.04 -5.74 -7.73
N GLU A 71 -3.91 -5.21 -6.86
CA GLU A 71 -5.37 -5.25 -7.05
C GLU A 71 -5.88 -4.21 -8.06
N LEU A 72 -5.12 -3.13 -8.24
CA LEU A 72 -5.41 -2.04 -9.16
C LEU A 72 -5.06 -2.47 -10.59
N LYS A 73 -6.04 -3.06 -11.29
CA LYS A 73 -5.85 -3.67 -12.63
C LYS A 73 -5.25 -2.74 -13.68
N ASN A 74 -5.47 -1.43 -13.52
CA ASN A 74 -5.05 -0.39 -14.46
C ASN A 74 -3.89 0.46 -13.91
N LEU A 75 -3.13 -0.08 -12.96
CA LEU A 75 -1.96 0.57 -12.36
C LEU A 75 -0.66 0.13 -13.05
N GLU A 76 0.14 1.13 -13.43
CA GLU A 76 1.56 0.98 -13.74
C GLU A 76 2.39 1.58 -12.59
N LEU A 77 3.29 0.78 -12.03
CA LEU A 77 4.17 1.18 -10.95
C LEU A 77 5.59 1.38 -11.50
N LEU A 78 6.18 2.53 -11.20
CA LEU A 78 7.43 3.01 -11.79
C LEU A 78 8.40 3.41 -10.67
N TYR A 79 9.64 2.94 -10.75
CA TYR A 79 10.71 3.32 -9.84
C TYR A 79 11.67 4.29 -10.52
N PHE A 80 11.98 5.40 -9.87
CA PHE A 80 12.97 6.38 -10.31
C PHE A 80 13.95 6.63 -9.18
N GLU A 81 15.21 6.26 -9.39
CA GLU A 81 16.27 6.47 -8.41
C GLU A 81 16.40 7.97 -8.08
N ASN A 82 16.59 8.31 -6.80
CA ASN A 82 16.75 9.69 -6.34
C ASN A 82 15.53 10.60 -6.56
N LEU A 83 14.33 10.04 -6.76
CA LEU A 83 13.10 10.83 -6.78
C LEU A 83 12.93 11.62 -5.46
N HIS A 84 12.51 12.87 -5.58
CA HIS A 84 12.06 13.68 -4.43
C HIS A 84 10.85 14.57 -4.74
N ALA A 85 10.46 14.63 -6.02
CA ALA A 85 9.31 15.38 -6.49
C ALA A 85 8.01 14.82 -5.88
N LYS A 86 7.07 15.72 -5.60
CA LYS A 86 5.76 15.41 -5.05
C LYS A 86 4.73 16.17 -5.88
N CYS A 87 4.07 15.44 -6.75
CA CYS A 87 3.14 15.99 -7.71
C CYS A 87 2.05 14.96 -7.99
N TYR A 88 0.80 15.39 -7.85
CA TYR A 88 -0.37 14.53 -8.02
C TYR A 88 -1.29 15.21 -9.01
N PHE A 89 -1.70 14.51 -10.07
CA PHE A 89 -2.55 15.14 -11.08
C PHE A 89 -3.39 14.13 -11.87
N ASN A 90 -4.52 14.62 -12.36
CA ASN A 90 -5.35 13.95 -13.36
C ASN A 90 -5.32 14.76 -14.67
N GLU A 91 -6.28 14.54 -15.58
CA GLU A 91 -6.32 15.29 -16.84
C GLU A 91 -6.60 16.81 -16.73
N GLN A 92 -7.15 17.28 -15.61
CA GLN A 92 -7.67 18.64 -15.41
C GLN A 92 -7.00 19.40 -14.26
N GLU A 93 -6.59 18.70 -13.21
CA GLU A 93 -6.20 19.27 -11.93
C GLU A 93 -4.87 18.68 -11.44
N MET A 94 -4.09 19.50 -10.74
CA MET A 94 -2.76 19.17 -10.24
C MET A 94 -2.52 19.80 -8.87
N VAL A 95 -1.80 19.08 -8.02
CA VAL A 95 -1.18 19.60 -6.80
C VAL A 95 0.32 19.35 -6.86
N ILE A 96 1.12 20.40 -6.72
CA ILE A 96 2.55 20.32 -6.43
C ILE A 96 2.72 20.70 -4.96
N THR A 97 3.41 19.89 -4.17
CA THR A 97 3.38 20.05 -2.71
C THR A 97 4.65 19.52 -2.03
N SER A 98 4.84 19.87 -0.75
CA SER A 98 5.78 19.20 0.14
C SER A 98 5.25 17.88 0.73
N MET A 99 3.93 17.65 0.67
CA MET A 99 3.25 16.51 1.29
C MET A 99 3.46 15.19 0.53
N ASN A 100 3.91 14.14 1.24
CA ASN A 100 3.89 12.76 0.76
C ASN A 100 2.48 12.15 0.89
N MET A 101 2.22 11.01 0.25
CA MET A 101 0.90 10.33 0.30
C MET A 101 0.54 9.67 1.65
N TYR A 102 1.25 10.00 2.74
CA TYR A 102 1.17 9.33 4.05
C TYR A 102 0.26 10.04 5.06
N GLU A 103 -0.55 9.25 5.77
CA GLU A 103 -1.50 9.71 6.79
C GLU A 103 -0.82 10.50 7.93
N PHE A 104 0.43 10.19 8.28
CA PHE A 104 1.17 10.95 9.29
C PHE A 104 1.51 12.37 8.82
N SER A 105 1.73 12.59 7.51
CA SER A 105 2.06 13.93 6.98
C SER A 105 0.88 14.88 7.17
N GLU A 106 -0.35 14.38 7.04
CA GLU A 106 -1.55 15.16 7.30
C GLU A 106 -1.72 15.49 8.79
N LYS A 107 -1.44 14.53 9.68
CA LYS A 107 -1.69 14.68 11.12
C LYS A 107 -0.59 15.42 11.88
N ASN A 108 0.66 15.34 11.44
CA ASN A 108 1.81 15.78 12.23
C ASN A 108 2.69 16.82 11.54
N ASN A 109 2.59 16.97 10.22
CA ASN A 109 3.42 17.92 9.49
C ASN A 109 2.65 19.17 9.11
N ARG A 110 3.38 20.29 9.07
CA ARG A 110 2.90 21.52 8.46
C ARG A 110 3.38 21.56 7.02
N GLU A 111 2.47 21.23 6.11
CA GLU A 111 2.72 21.10 4.69
C GLU A 111 2.16 22.31 3.93
N MET A 112 2.67 22.52 2.72
CA MET A 112 2.12 23.49 1.79
C MET A 112 2.06 22.92 0.39
N GLY A 113 1.14 23.45 -0.40
CA GLY A 113 0.96 23.04 -1.78
C GLY A 113 0.51 24.19 -2.66
N VAL A 114 0.52 23.92 -3.95
CA VAL A 114 -0.07 24.79 -4.96
C VAL A 114 -1.02 23.96 -5.79
N PHE A 115 -2.30 24.34 -5.77
CA PHE A 115 -3.32 23.80 -6.65
C PHE A 115 -3.25 24.51 -8.01
N VAL A 116 -3.34 23.71 -9.07
CA VAL A 116 -3.22 24.17 -10.45
C VAL A 116 -4.30 23.49 -11.28
N THR A 117 -4.97 24.26 -12.13
CA THR A 117 -5.95 23.73 -13.09
C THR A 117 -5.44 23.95 -14.51
N ARG A 118 -5.66 22.97 -15.39
CA ARG A 118 -5.25 23.07 -16.79
C ARG A 118 -5.91 24.24 -17.51
N ASN A 119 -7.16 24.55 -17.19
CA ASN A 119 -7.91 25.61 -17.87
C ASN A 119 -7.37 27.00 -17.55
N ASN A 120 -6.98 27.24 -16.30
CA ASN A 120 -6.55 28.57 -15.87
C ASN A 120 -5.03 28.76 -15.90
N ASP A 121 -4.25 27.68 -15.83
CA ASP A 121 -2.80 27.70 -15.60
C ASP A 121 -2.07 26.76 -16.58
N LYS A 122 -2.52 26.75 -17.84
CA LYS A 122 -2.13 25.79 -18.89
C LYS A 122 -0.61 25.60 -19.03
N ASN A 123 0.15 26.69 -19.13
CA ASN A 123 1.60 26.60 -19.34
C ASN A 123 2.33 25.93 -18.16
N LEU A 124 1.94 26.26 -16.93
CA LEU A 124 2.51 25.65 -15.73
C LEU A 124 2.14 24.17 -15.68
N PHE A 125 0.87 23.86 -15.91
CA PHE A 125 0.37 22.49 -15.95
C PHE A 125 1.11 21.64 -16.97
N ASP A 126 1.21 22.12 -18.22
CA ASP A 126 1.85 21.38 -19.31
C ASP A 126 3.36 21.22 -19.07
N ASN A 127 4.06 22.22 -18.49
CA ASN A 127 5.46 22.08 -18.10
C ASN A 127 5.68 21.02 -17.01
N ALA A 128 4.86 21.01 -15.96
CA ALA A 128 4.94 20.00 -14.90
C ALA A 128 4.61 18.58 -15.42
N VAL A 129 3.66 18.48 -16.36
CA VAL A 129 3.36 17.22 -17.05
C VAL A 129 4.57 16.76 -17.87
N ASN A 130 5.21 17.64 -18.63
CA ASN A 130 6.38 17.30 -19.45
C ASN A 130 7.55 16.80 -18.60
N GLU A 131 7.82 17.46 -17.47
CA GLU A 131 8.83 17.00 -16.52
C GLU A 131 8.49 15.61 -15.96
N THR A 132 7.23 15.39 -15.60
CA THR A 132 6.78 14.06 -15.13
C THR A 132 6.92 12.99 -16.21
N LEU A 133 6.67 13.32 -17.49
CA LEU A 133 6.87 12.40 -18.60
C LEU A 133 8.35 12.05 -18.79
N SER A 134 9.26 13.01 -18.62
CA SER A 134 10.71 12.79 -18.63
C SER A 134 11.15 11.81 -17.52
N ILE A 135 10.60 11.98 -16.30
CA ILE A 135 10.82 11.05 -15.19
C ILE A 135 10.31 9.66 -15.54
N ILE A 136 9.08 9.54 -16.05
CA ILE A 136 8.47 8.25 -16.44
C ILE A 136 9.32 7.53 -17.49
N GLN A 137 9.81 8.25 -18.51
CA GLN A 137 10.64 7.68 -19.57
C GLN A 137 11.97 7.12 -19.04
N SER A 138 12.47 7.70 -17.95
CA SER A 138 13.72 7.33 -17.30
C SER A 138 13.52 6.38 -16.10
N SER A 139 12.28 5.94 -15.85
CA SER A 139 11.92 5.08 -14.72
C SER A 139 11.93 3.60 -15.10
N GLU A 140 12.19 2.75 -14.11
CA GLU A 140 12.06 1.30 -14.22
C GLU A 140 10.62 0.86 -13.96
N ILE A 141 10.05 0.02 -14.84
CA ILE A 141 8.72 -0.54 -14.63
C ILE A 141 8.80 -1.68 -13.61
N ILE A 142 8.07 -1.52 -12.51
CA ILE A 142 7.97 -2.53 -11.46
C ILE A 142 6.79 -3.45 -11.76
N GLN A 143 7.10 -4.73 -11.98
CA GLN A 143 6.09 -5.74 -12.23
C GLN A 143 5.28 -6.01 -10.96
N LEU A 144 4.04 -5.55 -10.96
CA LEU A 144 3.04 -5.93 -9.97
C LEU A 144 2.53 -7.33 -10.31
N SER A 145 3.34 -8.36 -10.04
CA SER A 145 2.80 -9.71 -10.01
C SER A 145 2.06 -9.87 -8.70
N LYS A 146 0.77 -10.23 -8.74
CA LYS A 146 0.22 -11.01 -7.62
C LYS A 146 1.16 -12.19 -7.47
N THR A 147 1.88 -12.25 -6.36
CA THR A 147 2.57 -13.48 -6.02
C THR A 147 1.44 -14.49 -5.91
N LYS A 148 1.18 -15.25 -6.97
CA LYS A 148 0.43 -16.50 -6.88
C LYS A 148 1.33 -17.33 -5.98
N ARG A 149 1.17 -17.21 -4.66
CA ARG A 149 1.66 -18.22 -3.72
C ARG A 149 1.10 -19.50 -4.33
N LYS A 150 1.94 -20.33 -4.95
CA LYS A 150 1.53 -21.64 -5.42
C LYS A 150 0.96 -22.29 -4.19
N LEU A 151 -0.37 -22.36 -4.09
CA LEU A 151 -1.02 -23.29 -3.20
C LEU A 151 -0.35 -24.60 -3.50
N PHE A 152 0.38 -25.12 -2.51
CA PHE A 152 1.10 -26.36 -2.63
C PHE A 152 0.06 -27.42 -2.94
N GLN A 153 -0.13 -27.77 -4.21
CA GLN A 153 -0.96 -28.90 -4.58
C GLN A 153 -0.23 -30.11 -4.01
N PRO A 154 -0.83 -30.87 -3.07
CA PRO A 154 -0.18 -32.03 -2.52
C PRO A 154 0.01 -33.02 -3.67
N LYS A 155 1.26 -33.17 -4.13
CA LYS A 155 1.63 -34.31 -4.97
C LYS A 155 1.39 -35.55 -4.15
N THR A 156 0.32 -36.27 -4.46
CA THR A 156 0.12 -37.66 -4.05
C THR A 156 1.25 -38.49 -4.64
N LYS A 157 2.31 -38.68 -3.87
CA LYS A 157 3.28 -39.74 -4.12
C LYS A 157 3.07 -40.82 -3.09
N ASN A 158 2.81 -42.01 -3.62
CA ASN A 158 2.59 -43.25 -2.92
C ASN A 158 3.67 -43.53 -1.86
N SER A 159 3.20 -44.16 -0.81
CA SER A 159 3.89 -44.83 0.29
C SER A 159 5.29 -45.35 -0.02
N ASN A 160 6.24 -45.11 0.89
CA ASN A 160 6.79 -46.16 1.74
C ASN A 160 7.51 -45.57 2.96
N GLY A 161 7.36 -46.27 4.08
CA GLY A 161 7.44 -45.71 5.43
C GLY A 161 8.82 -45.26 5.89
N ILE A 162 8.86 -44.08 6.51
CA ILE A 162 9.81 -43.67 7.54
C ILE A 162 9.03 -42.77 8.52
N ASN A 163 9.23 -42.99 9.82
CA ASN A 163 8.60 -42.32 10.97
C ASN A 163 8.13 -40.87 10.69
N LYS A 164 6.81 -40.67 10.66
CA LYS A 164 6.20 -39.34 10.54
C LYS A 164 6.42 -38.54 11.82
N LYS A 165 7.49 -37.73 11.88
CA LYS A 165 7.41 -36.49 12.66
C LYS A 165 6.24 -35.68 12.08
N ALA A 166 5.28 -35.30 12.92
CA ALA A 166 4.17 -34.46 12.52
C ALA A 166 4.74 -33.20 11.84
N LYS A 167 4.22 -32.85 10.65
CA LYS A 167 4.60 -31.61 9.99
C LYS A 167 4.23 -30.44 10.91
N PRO A 168 5.08 -29.42 11.08
CA PRO A 168 4.75 -28.28 11.95
C PRO A 168 3.48 -27.60 11.45
N LYS A 169 2.56 -27.31 12.38
CA LYS A 169 1.35 -26.50 12.13
C LYS A 169 1.84 -25.10 11.74
N ARG A 170 1.25 -24.51 10.69
CA ARG A 170 1.69 -23.22 10.13
C ARG A 170 0.61 -22.17 10.36
N GLY A 171 1.02 -20.94 10.68
CA GLY A 171 0.15 -19.80 10.96
C GLY A 171 0.55 -18.55 10.18
N TYR A 172 0.00 -17.41 10.55
CA TYR A 172 0.17 -16.11 9.91
C TYR A 172 0.52 -15.03 10.93
N CYS A 173 1.39 -14.09 10.55
CA CYS A 173 1.70 -12.94 11.37
C CYS A 173 0.44 -12.07 11.51
N ILE A 174 0.02 -11.76 12.74
CA ILE A 174 -1.22 -11.01 12.98
C ILE A 174 -1.16 -9.56 12.47
N ARG A 175 0.06 -9.04 12.24
CA ARG A 175 0.29 -7.68 11.71
C ARG A 175 0.46 -7.63 10.20
N CYS A 176 1.25 -8.55 9.63
CA CYS A 176 1.68 -8.47 8.24
C CYS A 176 1.25 -9.66 7.38
N GLU A 177 0.46 -10.60 7.90
CA GLU A 177 -0.02 -11.79 7.19
C GLU A 177 1.10 -12.72 6.64
N GLU A 178 2.33 -12.50 7.10
CA GLU A 178 3.46 -13.34 6.72
C GLU A 178 3.28 -14.75 7.28
N ARG A 179 3.56 -15.77 6.48
CA ARG A 179 3.48 -17.16 6.95
C ARG A 179 4.58 -17.46 7.95
N ILE A 180 4.18 -17.82 9.16
CA ILE A 180 5.07 -18.17 10.27
C ILE A 180 4.73 -19.55 10.83
N GLU A 181 5.49 -20.02 11.81
CA GLU A 181 5.10 -21.19 12.59
C GLU A 181 3.82 -20.88 13.36
N TYR A 182 2.91 -21.84 13.46
CA TYR A 182 1.70 -21.66 14.24
C TYR A 182 2.07 -21.76 15.72
N ASP A 183 2.01 -20.63 16.40
CA ASP A 183 2.22 -20.49 17.84
C ASP A 183 1.44 -19.24 18.29
N VAL A 184 0.34 -19.46 19.00
CA VAL A 184 -0.52 -18.37 19.49
C VAL A 184 0.20 -17.45 20.49
N GLU A 185 1.26 -17.92 21.13
CA GLU A 185 2.11 -17.11 22.01
C GLU A 185 3.13 -16.27 21.22
N LYS A 186 3.37 -16.61 19.96
CA LYS A 186 4.29 -15.90 19.05
C LYS A 186 3.58 -15.58 17.73
N PRO A 187 2.54 -14.75 17.76
CA PRO A 187 1.70 -14.49 16.59
C PRO A 187 2.34 -13.52 15.59
N TYR A 188 3.58 -13.07 15.82
CA TYR A 188 4.30 -12.13 14.96
C TYR A 188 5.46 -12.81 14.22
N CYS A 189 5.76 -12.34 13.00
CA CYS A 189 7.07 -12.58 12.40
C CYS A 189 8.16 -11.76 13.13
N TRP A 190 9.43 -12.10 12.90
CA TRP A 190 10.55 -11.49 13.61
C TRP A 190 10.58 -9.96 13.48
N ASP A 191 10.35 -9.41 12.28
CA ASP A 191 10.35 -7.96 12.05
C ASP A 191 9.19 -7.24 12.78
N CYS A 192 8.01 -7.85 12.74
CA CYS A 192 6.82 -7.30 13.40
C CYS A 192 6.92 -7.41 14.92
N PHE A 193 7.51 -8.50 15.43
CA PHE A 193 7.81 -8.67 16.85
C PHE A 193 8.84 -7.63 17.32
N ALA A 194 9.93 -7.41 16.58
CA ALA A 194 10.93 -6.41 16.92
C ALA A 194 10.32 -5.01 17.06
N THR A 195 9.36 -4.66 16.20
CA THR A 195 8.61 -3.40 16.30
C THR A 195 7.64 -3.40 17.48
N TRP A 196 6.84 -4.46 17.64
CA TRP A 196 5.87 -4.58 18.74
C TRP A 196 6.55 -4.53 20.12
N SER A 197 7.71 -5.18 20.26
CA SER A 197 8.49 -5.24 21.50
C SER A 197 9.01 -3.88 21.99
N GLN A 198 8.97 -2.83 21.15
CA GLN A 198 9.31 -1.48 21.59
C GLN A 198 8.18 -0.82 22.39
N PHE A 199 6.94 -1.26 22.16
CA PHE A 199 5.73 -0.71 22.79
C PHE A 199 5.13 -1.67 23.81
N GLU A 200 5.35 -2.98 23.62
CA GLU A 200 4.88 -4.08 24.47
C GLU A 200 3.40 -4.00 24.85
N ASN A 201 2.56 -3.42 23.97
CA ASN A 201 1.12 -3.31 24.20
C ASN A 201 0.40 -4.57 23.68
N PRO A 202 -0.04 -5.50 24.54
CA PRO A 202 -0.62 -6.76 24.09
C PRO A 202 -2.07 -6.62 23.63
N GLU A 203 -2.73 -5.53 23.99
CA GLU A 203 -4.10 -5.19 23.56
C GLU A 203 -4.13 -4.39 22.26
N TYR A 204 -2.97 -4.02 21.71
CA TYR A 204 -2.91 -3.31 20.44
C TYR A 204 -3.61 -4.12 19.35
N GLU A 205 -4.55 -3.46 18.68
CA GLU A 205 -5.39 -4.06 17.66
C GLU A 205 -4.62 -4.23 16.34
N GLU A 206 -4.51 -5.48 15.93
CA GLU A 206 -3.94 -5.98 14.69
C GLU A 206 -5.07 -6.50 13.79
N ASN A 207 -4.76 -6.85 12.54
CA ASN A 207 -5.78 -7.00 11.50
C ASN A 207 -5.82 -8.37 10.83
N VAL A 208 -5.09 -9.37 11.34
CA VAL A 208 -4.98 -10.67 10.67
C VAL A 208 -5.12 -11.81 11.67
N CYS A 209 -5.96 -12.80 11.35
CA CYS A 209 -6.06 -14.03 12.12
C CYS A 209 -4.80 -14.90 11.96
N HIS A 210 -4.16 -15.27 13.08
CA HIS A 210 -2.98 -16.13 13.11
C HIS A 210 -3.22 -17.52 12.53
N SER A 211 -4.44 -18.04 12.62
CA SER A 211 -4.79 -19.39 12.14
C SER A 211 -5.11 -19.40 10.63
N CYS A 212 -6.07 -18.58 10.18
CA CYS A 212 -6.56 -18.63 8.80
C CYS A 212 -5.94 -17.58 7.87
N GLY A 213 -5.38 -16.49 8.42
CA GLY A 213 -4.85 -15.38 7.64
C GLY A 213 -5.90 -14.40 7.10
N GLU A 214 -7.18 -14.60 7.44
CA GLU A 214 -8.25 -13.67 7.07
C GLU A 214 -8.17 -12.37 7.88
N PHE A 215 -8.69 -11.29 7.29
CA PHE A 215 -8.74 -9.98 7.94
C PHE A 215 -9.77 -9.98 9.08
N GLU A 216 -9.30 -9.81 10.30
CA GLU A 216 -10.12 -9.77 11.52
C GLU A 216 -9.40 -8.94 12.59
N SER A 217 -10.18 -8.27 13.44
CA SER A 217 -9.66 -7.58 14.62
C SER A 217 -9.04 -8.59 15.59
N THR A 218 -7.72 -8.55 15.70
CA THR A 218 -6.90 -9.47 16.51
C THR A 218 -5.94 -8.68 17.40
N SER A 219 -5.29 -9.34 18.34
CA SER A 219 -4.25 -8.73 19.17
C SER A 219 -3.26 -9.79 19.64
N MET A 220 -2.20 -9.40 20.36
CA MET A 220 -1.28 -10.37 20.98
C MET A 220 -2.03 -11.32 21.93
N ILE A 221 -3.04 -10.81 22.65
CA ILE A 221 -3.86 -11.61 23.57
C ILE A 221 -4.92 -12.44 22.82
N LYS A 222 -5.41 -11.94 21.69
CA LYS A 222 -6.45 -12.60 20.87
C LYS A 222 -5.98 -12.70 19.42
N PRO A 223 -5.01 -13.58 19.13
CA PRO A 223 -4.37 -13.63 17.81
C PRO A 223 -5.23 -14.32 16.74
N GLU A 224 -6.41 -14.85 17.10
CA GLU A 224 -7.25 -15.63 16.19
C GLU A 224 -8.66 -15.07 16.11
N CYS A 225 -9.30 -15.22 14.95
CA CYS A 225 -10.73 -14.97 14.81
C CYS A 225 -11.55 -15.97 15.63
N TYR A 226 -12.78 -15.61 15.96
CA TYR A 226 -13.65 -16.40 16.83
C TYR A 226 -13.90 -17.83 16.32
N GLU A 227 -14.07 -18.00 15.00
CA GLU A 227 -14.28 -19.31 14.39
C GLU A 227 -13.03 -20.19 14.49
N CYS A 228 -11.84 -19.66 14.20
CA CYS A 228 -10.59 -20.41 14.35
C CYS A 228 -10.27 -20.74 15.80
N TYR A 229 -10.52 -19.80 16.72
CA TYR A 229 -10.33 -20.04 18.15
C TYR A 229 -11.22 -21.20 18.65
N LYS A 230 -12.45 -21.33 18.14
CA LYS A 230 -13.34 -22.46 18.45
C LYS A 230 -12.83 -23.78 17.87
N GLU A 231 -12.34 -23.77 16.64
CA GLU A 231 -11.84 -24.97 15.95
C GLU A 231 -10.54 -25.51 16.57
N ASN A 232 -9.74 -24.63 17.18
CA ASN A 232 -8.45 -24.96 17.78
C ASN A 232 -8.53 -25.31 19.29
N LYS A 233 -9.72 -25.29 19.89
CA LYS A 233 -9.98 -25.58 21.31
C LYS A 233 -10.37 -27.04 21.54
#